data_AF-A0A7Y4TY05-F1
#
_entry.id   AF-A0A7Y4TY05-F1
#
_cell.length_a   1.000
_cell.length_b   1.000
_cell.length_c   1.000
_cell.angle_alpha   90.00
_cell.angle_beta   90.00
_cell.angle_gamma   90.00
#
_symmetry.space_group_name_H-M   'P 1'
#
loop_
_entity.id
_entity.type
_entity.pdbx_description
1 polymer ?
#
loop_
_entity_poly.entity_id
_entity_poly.type
_entity_poly.pdbx_seq_one_letter_code
_entity_poly.pdbx_strand_id
1 'polypeptide(L)'
;MAFYLEKDFFEDVELFTLVQKVMQGELTLRWYNANTEHVRVTPHNAARGLTYEDCNVGSYGYDRLPDLIRTNYSMAPRGSELWGKLPDLGYTINRKSEVWSDNVVTLYEEAKARRWAPAVDITWNDLIASPVPEPLETAMAQLCTFLQECTTVTLGIAAHHIYSINQEFLELKSYLCAQILDQARHVDVFRKRALLGGHGLKRASVAAEQALKELLSAETYAESSVGGNVMLGSFLLGLYRHLAAVAPSPTDGRLFRLVLQDTARLVAYGSGNLQYQLAHQPQHVTSLNEYLDTAEHCLLGLIGSQECVEPLIILSGGGTSREHTQLGGQRVAQFLATMVAEYLERCEHAGLTGRSQRSRLPRYLRQLGI
;
A
#
# COMPACT_ATOMS: atom_id res chain seq x y z
N MET A 1 27.06 -9.20 1.30
CA MET A 1 27.41 -8.88 2.70
C MET A 1 27.89 -10.15 3.37
N ALA A 2 29.13 -10.18 3.84
CA ALA A 2 29.60 -11.27 4.67
C ALA A 2 28.95 -11.13 6.06
N PHE A 3 28.19 -12.14 6.46
CA PHE A 3 27.72 -12.32 7.84
C PHE A 3 28.96 -12.59 8.71
N TYR A 4 29.60 -11.55 9.23
CA TYR A 4 30.49 -11.74 10.37
C TYR A 4 29.59 -11.74 11.60
N LEU A 5 29.38 -12.91 12.18
CA LEU A 5 28.90 -13.02 13.56
C LEU A 5 29.91 -12.28 14.43
N GLU A 6 29.57 -11.06 14.87
CA GLU A 6 30.40 -10.25 15.77
C GLU A 6 30.63 -10.98 17.12
N LYS A 7 29.82 -11.99 17.41
CA LYS A 7 29.83 -12.78 18.64
C LYS A 7 29.40 -14.24 18.38
N ASP A 8 30.18 -15.20 18.87
CA ASP A 8 29.78 -16.61 18.94
C ASP A 8 29.17 -16.90 20.32
N PHE A 9 27.86 -17.18 20.36
CA PHE A 9 27.17 -17.49 21.61
C PHE A 9 27.52 -18.88 22.18
N PHE A 10 28.10 -19.79 21.39
CA PHE A 10 28.59 -21.07 21.89
C PHE A 10 29.90 -20.95 22.68
N GLU A 11 30.63 -19.86 22.48
CA GLU A 11 31.91 -19.60 23.16
C GLU A 11 31.82 -18.43 24.17
N ASP A 12 30.63 -17.87 24.39
CA ASP A 12 30.41 -16.76 25.32
C ASP A 12 30.38 -17.21 26.79
N VAL A 13 31.57 -17.38 27.36
CA VAL A 13 31.78 -17.81 28.75
C VAL A 13 31.06 -16.89 29.75
N GLU A 14 30.99 -15.58 29.48
CA GLU A 14 30.31 -14.62 30.36
C GLU A 14 28.81 -14.89 30.42
N LEU A 15 28.17 -15.09 29.25
CA LEU A 15 26.76 -15.43 29.16
C LEU A 15 26.47 -16.79 29.81
N PHE A 16 27.28 -17.82 29.54
CA PHE A 16 27.08 -19.14 30.16
C PHE A 16 27.16 -19.07 31.68
N THR A 17 28.16 -18.38 32.21
CA THR A 17 28.33 -18.20 33.66
C THR A 17 27.13 -17.46 34.26
N LEU A 18 26.67 -16.39 33.61
CA LEU A 18 25.49 -15.65 34.04
C LEU A 18 24.24 -16.55 34.05
N VAL A 19 24.01 -17.31 32.98
CA VAL A 19 22.85 -18.21 32.86
C VAL A 19 22.90 -19.31 33.92
N GLN A 20 24.06 -19.93 34.17
CA GLN A 20 24.21 -20.95 35.21
C GLN A 20 23.81 -20.42 36.60
N LYS A 21 24.29 -19.24 36.98
CA LYS A 21 23.94 -18.60 38.26
C LYS A 21 22.44 -18.32 38.36
N VAL A 22 21.86 -17.74 37.31
CA VAL A 22 20.41 -17.48 37.25
C VAL A 22 19.61 -18.78 37.40
N MET A 23 20.02 -19.86 36.74
CA MET A 23 19.37 -21.18 36.83
C MET A 23 19.52 -21.85 38.20
N GLN A 24 20.52 -21.46 39.00
CA GLN A 24 20.70 -21.88 40.40
C GLN A 24 19.88 -21.04 41.40
N GLY A 25 19.16 -20.02 40.92
CA GLY A 25 18.34 -19.13 41.74
C GLY A 25 19.00 -17.80 42.11
N GLU A 26 20.24 -17.55 41.66
CA GLU A 26 20.91 -16.26 41.84
C GLU A 26 20.45 -15.25 40.79
N LEU A 27 19.23 -14.73 40.96
CA LEU A 27 18.61 -13.80 40.01
C LEU A 27 19.24 -12.40 40.11
N THR A 28 19.61 -11.81 38.97
CA THR A 28 20.10 -10.42 38.93
C THR A 28 18.98 -9.39 38.95
N LEU A 29 17.77 -9.77 38.50
CA LEU A 29 16.55 -8.94 38.42
C LEU A 29 16.71 -7.57 37.76
N ARG A 30 17.75 -7.37 36.95
CA ARG A 30 17.98 -6.09 36.25
C ARG A 30 16.85 -5.74 35.31
N TRP A 31 16.29 -6.74 34.61
CA TRP A 31 15.12 -6.56 33.74
C TRP A 31 13.84 -6.19 34.51
N TYR A 32 13.74 -6.54 35.80
CA TYR A 32 12.56 -6.25 36.62
C TYR A 32 12.50 -4.79 37.05
N ASN A 33 13.67 -4.20 37.31
CA ASN A 33 13.84 -2.79 37.65
C ASN A 33 14.37 -1.98 36.46
N ALA A 34 13.90 -2.30 35.25
CA ALA A 34 14.30 -1.57 34.04
C ALA A 34 13.96 -0.08 34.18
N ASN A 35 14.85 0.79 33.72
CA ASN A 35 14.67 2.24 33.80
C ASN A 35 13.74 2.74 32.68
N THR A 36 12.47 2.36 32.75
CA THR A 36 11.43 2.72 31.78
C THR A 36 10.32 3.55 32.42
N GLU A 37 9.55 4.25 31.59
CA GLU A 37 8.38 5.01 32.06
C GLU A 37 7.26 4.04 32.45
N HIS A 38 6.80 4.07 33.70
CA HIS A 38 5.70 3.21 34.13
C HIS A 38 4.35 3.87 33.84
N VAL A 39 3.66 3.37 32.83
CA VAL A 39 2.33 3.85 32.41
C VAL A 39 1.25 2.77 32.55
N ARG A 40 0.00 3.20 32.74
CA ARG A 40 -1.18 2.34 32.63
C ARG A 40 -2.09 2.91 31.55
N VAL A 41 -2.48 2.06 30.60
CA VAL A 41 -3.38 2.42 29.50
C VAL A 41 -4.69 1.65 29.62
N THR A 42 -5.77 2.25 29.16
CA THR A 42 -7.11 1.66 29.12
C THR A 42 -7.77 2.02 27.81
N PRO A 43 -8.59 1.14 27.22
CA PRO A 43 -9.28 1.45 25.97
C PRO A 43 -10.23 2.64 26.15
N HIS A 44 -10.10 3.66 25.30
CA HIS A 44 -11.01 4.80 25.28
C HIS A 44 -12.41 4.40 24.77
N ASN A 45 -12.48 3.41 23.88
CA ASN A 45 -13.73 2.87 23.34
C ASN A 45 -13.82 1.35 23.50
N ALA A 46 -14.75 0.89 24.35
CA ALA A 46 -14.94 -0.53 24.65
C ALA A 46 -15.26 -1.39 23.42
N ALA A 47 -15.92 -0.83 22.39
CA ALA A 47 -16.25 -1.56 21.16
C ALA A 47 -15.03 -1.74 20.23
N ARG A 48 -14.02 -0.87 20.32
CA ARG A 48 -12.77 -0.97 19.53
C ARG A 48 -11.68 -1.76 20.27
N GLY A 49 -11.81 -1.92 21.59
CA GLY A 49 -10.77 -2.52 22.42
C GLY A 49 -9.57 -1.58 22.60
N LEU A 50 -8.44 -2.12 23.02
CA LEU A 50 -7.20 -1.36 23.22
C LEU A 50 -6.47 -1.19 21.87
N THR A 51 -6.27 0.06 21.45
CA THR A 51 -5.70 0.45 20.15
C THR A 51 -4.32 1.09 20.31
N TYR A 52 -3.62 1.30 19.19
CA TYR A 52 -2.40 2.12 19.21
C TYR A 52 -2.64 3.57 19.65
N GLU A 53 -3.82 4.15 19.39
CA GLU A 53 -4.17 5.48 19.87
C GLU A 53 -4.21 5.51 21.41
N ASP A 54 -4.74 4.46 22.05
CA ASP A 54 -4.79 4.34 23.51
C ASP A 54 -3.40 4.13 24.14
N CYS A 55 -2.47 3.56 23.37
CA CYS A 55 -1.09 3.31 23.77
C CYS A 55 -0.14 4.49 23.46
N ASN A 56 -0.64 5.56 22.87
CA ASN A 56 0.14 6.75 22.54
C ASN A 56 0.38 7.63 23.80
N VAL A 57 1.13 7.08 24.75
CA VAL A 57 1.39 7.70 26.05
C VAL A 57 2.88 7.71 26.33
N GLY A 58 3.38 8.77 26.96
CA GLY A 58 4.74 8.76 27.46
C GLY A 58 5.77 8.40 26.38
N SER A 59 6.82 7.67 26.78
CA SER A 59 7.96 7.32 25.92
C SER A 59 7.60 6.27 24.89
N TYR A 60 6.41 5.69 25.01
CA TYR A 60 5.82 4.75 24.06
C TYR A 60 5.10 5.46 22.92
N GLY A 61 4.72 6.73 23.07
CA GLY A 61 3.91 7.46 22.10
C GLY A 61 4.66 7.92 20.85
N TYR A 62 4.00 7.80 19.70
CA TYR A 62 4.52 8.24 18.40
C TYR A 62 4.48 9.77 18.22
N ASP A 63 3.71 10.48 19.04
CA ASP A 63 3.65 11.95 19.05
C ASP A 63 4.96 12.57 19.56
N ARG A 64 5.70 11.85 20.42
CA ARG A 64 6.97 12.33 20.98
C ARG A 64 8.19 11.91 20.15
N LEU A 65 7.98 11.21 19.03
CA LEU A 65 9.07 10.83 18.14
C LEU A 65 9.75 12.09 17.56
N PRO A 66 11.09 12.19 17.65
CA PRO A 66 11.79 13.23 16.93
C PRO A 66 11.69 12.99 15.43
N ASP A 67 11.83 14.05 14.63
CA ASP A 67 11.82 13.90 13.18
C ASP A 67 12.95 12.99 12.68
N LEU A 68 14.14 13.05 13.27
CA LEU A 68 15.25 12.18 12.91
C LEU A 68 15.65 11.30 14.10
N ILE A 69 15.54 9.99 13.93
CA ILE A 69 16.02 9.02 14.90
C ILE A 69 17.54 8.93 14.81
N ARG A 70 18.22 9.13 15.95
CA ARG A 70 19.69 9.06 16.08
C ARG A 70 20.16 8.15 17.20
N THR A 71 19.24 7.60 17.99
CA THR A 71 19.55 6.99 19.28
C THR A 71 19.30 5.49 19.32
N ASN A 72 18.42 4.96 18.47
CA ASN A 72 18.07 3.55 18.44
C ASN A 72 18.09 3.02 17.00
N TYR A 73 19.09 2.17 16.70
CA TYR A 73 19.25 1.47 15.43
C TYR A 73 19.15 -0.05 15.59
N SER A 74 18.72 -0.50 16.77
CA SER A 74 18.50 -1.92 17.09
C SER A 74 17.04 -2.31 16.93
N MET A 75 16.68 -3.57 17.21
CA MET A 75 15.28 -4.01 17.33
C MET A 75 14.64 -3.66 18.70
N ALA A 76 15.35 -2.96 19.60
CA ALA A 76 14.81 -2.63 20.91
C ALA A 76 13.53 -1.80 20.77
N PRO A 77 12.38 -2.23 21.30
CA PRO A 77 11.12 -1.52 21.10
C PRO A 77 11.16 -0.09 21.66
N ARG A 78 10.48 0.84 20.97
CA ARG A 78 10.29 2.21 21.45
C ARG A 78 9.76 2.22 22.90
N GLY A 79 10.40 3.00 23.77
CA GLY A 79 10.08 3.11 25.19
C GLY A 79 10.74 2.05 26.10
N SER A 80 11.45 1.08 25.54
CA SER A 80 12.30 0.16 26.32
C SER A 80 13.61 0.83 26.76
N GLU A 81 14.20 0.35 27.85
CA GLU A 81 15.53 0.77 28.29
C GLU A 81 16.60 0.25 27.30
N LEU A 82 17.37 1.16 26.71
CA LEU A 82 18.51 0.82 25.88
C LEU A 82 19.72 0.56 26.78
N TRP A 83 19.99 -0.71 27.05
CA TRP A 83 21.06 -1.13 27.95
C TRP A 83 22.26 -1.74 27.21
N GLY A 84 23.45 -1.23 27.48
CA GLY A 84 24.71 -1.72 26.90
C GLY A 84 24.88 -1.37 25.42
N LYS A 85 25.79 -2.09 24.73
CA LYS A 85 26.01 -1.94 23.28
C LYS A 85 25.03 -2.84 22.53
N LEU A 86 23.92 -2.26 22.07
CA LEU A 86 22.95 -2.95 21.22
C LEU A 86 23.45 -3.02 19.76
N PRO A 87 23.04 -4.06 18.99
CA PRO A 87 23.43 -4.18 17.59
C PRO A 87 22.77 -3.08 16.74
N ASP A 88 23.52 -2.60 15.74
CA ASP A 88 22.99 -1.74 14.69
C ASP A 88 22.50 -2.61 13.52
N LEU A 89 21.24 -2.44 13.13
CA LEU A 89 20.63 -3.19 12.02
C LEU A 89 20.80 -2.51 10.66
N GLY A 90 21.44 -1.35 10.59
CA GLY A 90 21.71 -0.64 9.34
C GLY A 90 20.47 -0.01 8.71
N TYR A 91 19.50 0.45 9.52
CA TYR A 91 18.35 1.18 9.00
C TYR A 91 18.79 2.40 8.18
N THR A 92 18.28 2.52 6.96
CA THR A 92 18.60 3.64 6.06
C THR A 92 17.55 4.73 6.08
N ILE A 93 16.30 4.41 6.47
CA ILE A 93 15.19 5.36 6.54
C ILE A 93 14.89 5.66 8.02
N ASN A 94 15.41 6.79 8.50
CA ASN A 94 15.38 7.18 9.92
C ASN A 94 14.63 8.50 10.17
N ARG A 95 14.06 9.11 9.13
CA ARG A 95 13.36 10.38 9.21
C ARG A 95 11.86 10.18 9.17
N LYS A 96 11.14 10.67 10.18
CA LYS A 96 9.68 10.63 10.29
C LYS A 96 9.03 11.30 9.08
N SER A 97 9.50 12.49 8.69
CA SER A 97 8.96 13.22 7.54
C SER A 97 9.18 12.57 6.17
N GLU A 98 9.92 11.47 6.07
CA GLU A 98 10.04 10.70 4.83
C GLU A 98 8.89 9.69 4.68
N VAL A 99 8.36 9.18 5.80
CA VAL A 99 7.51 7.99 5.81
C VAL A 99 6.20 8.15 6.59
N TRP A 100 6.05 9.20 7.38
CA TRP A 100 4.90 9.34 8.26
C TRP A 100 3.68 9.93 7.56
N SER A 101 2.49 9.60 8.07
CA SER A 101 1.22 10.23 7.76
C SER A 101 0.40 10.32 9.06
N ASP A 102 -0.25 11.44 9.34
CA ASP A 102 -0.97 11.63 10.62
C ASP A 102 -2.16 10.68 10.80
N ASN A 103 -2.71 10.15 9.70
CA ASN A 103 -3.80 9.17 9.74
C ASN A 103 -3.32 7.70 9.83
N VAL A 104 -2.01 7.42 9.86
CA VAL A 104 -1.47 6.06 9.72
C VAL A 104 -1.99 5.09 10.78
N VAL A 105 -2.17 5.57 12.01
CA VAL A 105 -2.64 4.77 13.14
C VAL A 105 -4.10 4.40 12.95
N THR A 106 -4.95 5.37 12.62
CA THR A 106 -6.36 5.15 12.34
C THR A 106 -6.55 4.21 11.14
N LEU A 107 -5.73 4.36 10.09
CA LEU A 107 -5.76 3.47 8.92
C LEU A 107 -5.37 2.03 9.27
N TYR A 108 -4.39 1.83 10.15
CA TYR A 108 -4.02 0.49 10.63
C TYR A 108 -5.15 -0.17 11.43
N GLU A 109 -5.78 0.59 12.34
CA GLU A 109 -6.94 0.10 13.10
C GLU A 109 -8.13 -0.23 12.19
N GLU A 110 -8.39 0.61 11.18
CA GLU A 110 -9.43 0.35 10.18
C GLU A 110 -9.15 -0.94 9.39
N ALA A 111 -7.90 -1.15 8.94
CA ALA A 111 -7.52 -2.34 8.16
C ALA A 111 -7.79 -3.64 8.93
N LYS A 112 -7.59 -3.66 10.25
CA LYS A 112 -7.94 -4.79 11.11
C LYS A 112 -9.46 -4.98 11.21
N ALA A 113 -10.20 -3.90 11.47
CA ALA A 113 -11.64 -3.93 11.72
C ALA A 113 -12.45 -4.30 10.48
N ARG A 114 -12.00 -3.88 9.29
CA ARG A 114 -12.69 -4.11 8.01
C ARG A 114 -12.05 -5.21 7.15
N ARG A 115 -11.30 -6.12 7.78
CA ARG A 115 -10.68 -7.24 7.09
C ARG A 115 -11.74 -8.11 6.42
N TRP A 116 -11.38 -8.68 5.27
CA TRP A 116 -12.18 -9.66 4.54
C TRP A 116 -11.27 -10.79 4.05
N ALA A 117 -11.85 -11.91 3.64
CA ALA A 117 -11.16 -13.10 3.17
C ALA A 117 -11.70 -13.48 1.78
N PRO A 118 -10.85 -13.45 0.72
CA PRO A 118 -11.28 -13.76 -0.64
C PRO A 118 -11.99 -15.10 -0.80
N ALA A 119 -11.66 -16.09 0.03
CA ALA A 119 -12.27 -17.42 -0.05
C ALA A 119 -13.75 -17.47 0.36
N VAL A 120 -14.17 -16.66 1.33
CA VAL A 120 -15.49 -16.79 1.99
C VAL A 120 -16.34 -15.53 1.92
N ASP A 121 -15.72 -14.35 1.80
CA ASP A 121 -16.45 -13.08 1.74
C ASP A 121 -16.87 -12.69 0.32
N ILE A 122 -16.48 -13.48 -0.69
CA ILE A 122 -16.96 -13.35 -2.07
C ILE A 122 -17.95 -14.48 -2.35
N THR A 123 -19.08 -14.13 -2.96
CA THR A 123 -20.19 -15.04 -3.28
C THR A 123 -19.90 -15.87 -4.54
N TRP A 124 -18.86 -16.70 -4.48
CA TRP A 124 -18.41 -17.50 -5.63
C TRP A 124 -19.48 -18.46 -6.16
N ASN A 125 -20.24 -19.11 -5.26
CA ASN A 125 -21.29 -20.05 -5.62
C ASN A 125 -22.41 -19.39 -6.45
N ASP A 126 -22.72 -18.12 -6.17
CA ASP A 126 -23.74 -17.38 -6.91
C ASP A 126 -23.30 -17.17 -8.36
N LEU A 127 -22.01 -16.86 -8.58
CA LEU A 127 -21.44 -16.70 -9.92
C LEU A 127 -21.32 -18.04 -10.66
N ILE A 128 -21.06 -19.15 -9.97
CA ILE A 128 -21.10 -20.50 -10.56
C ILE A 128 -22.53 -20.87 -10.98
N ALA A 129 -23.52 -20.60 -10.13
CA ALA A 129 -24.91 -20.90 -10.40
C ALA A 129 -25.52 -20.01 -11.50
N SER A 130 -25.03 -18.78 -11.64
CA SER A 130 -25.48 -17.80 -12.64
C SER A 130 -24.27 -17.15 -13.32
N PRO A 131 -23.61 -17.86 -14.26
CA PRO A 131 -22.44 -17.35 -14.95
C PRO A 131 -22.80 -16.16 -15.85
N VAL A 132 -21.84 -15.26 -16.03
CA VAL A 132 -21.97 -14.14 -16.96
C VAL A 132 -21.71 -14.62 -18.40
N PRO A 133 -22.21 -13.89 -19.43
CA PRO A 133 -21.93 -14.22 -20.83
C PRO A 133 -20.43 -14.32 -21.15
N GLU A 134 -20.06 -15.25 -22.03
CA GLU A 134 -18.67 -15.56 -22.40
C GLU A 134 -17.79 -14.35 -22.77
N PRO A 135 -18.27 -13.34 -23.52
CA PRO A 135 -17.45 -12.16 -23.81
C PRO A 135 -17.11 -11.34 -22.56
N LEU A 136 -18.04 -11.25 -21.60
CA LEU A 136 -17.82 -10.55 -20.33
C LEU A 136 -16.90 -11.36 -19.42
N GLU A 137 -17.04 -12.68 -19.43
CA GLU A 137 -16.19 -13.57 -18.65
C GLU A 137 -14.73 -13.52 -19.14
N THR A 138 -14.52 -13.54 -20.46
CA THR A 138 -13.20 -13.38 -21.06
C THR A 138 -12.58 -12.02 -20.74
N ALA A 139 -13.37 -10.95 -20.85
CA ALA A 139 -12.93 -9.60 -20.51
C ALA A 139 -12.58 -9.47 -19.02
N MET A 140 -13.39 -10.04 -18.13
CA MET A 140 -13.11 -10.06 -16.69
C MET A 140 -11.82 -10.82 -16.37
N ALA A 141 -11.59 -11.97 -17.01
CA ALA A 141 -10.37 -12.74 -16.82
C ALA A 141 -9.12 -11.96 -17.28
N GLN A 142 -9.19 -11.25 -18.40
CA GLN A 142 -8.11 -10.39 -18.87
C GLN A 142 -7.86 -9.21 -17.92
N LEU A 143 -8.92 -8.54 -17.49
CA LEU A 143 -8.79 -7.42 -16.56
C LEU A 143 -8.23 -7.86 -15.21
N CYS A 144 -8.70 -8.98 -14.66
CA CYS A 144 -8.15 -9.54 -13.42
C CYS A 144 -6.67 -9.93 -13.56
N THR A 145 -6.23 -10.36 -14.75
CA THR A 145 -4.81 -10.63 -15.02
C THR A 145 -3.98 -9.34 -14.87
N PHE A 146 -4.40 -8.27 -15.54
CA PHE A 146 -3.77 -6.94 -15.44
C PHE A 146 -3.80 -6.37 -14.01
N LEU A 147 -4.93 -6.51 -13.30
CA LEU A 147 -5.06 -6.04 -11.92
C LEU A 147 -4.13 -6.81 -10.97
N GLN A 148 -3.92 -8.11 -11.21
CA GLN A 148 -2.96 -8.90 -10.45
C GLN A 148 -1.52 -8.40 -10.65
N GLU A 149 -1.15 -7.98 -11.86
CA GLU A 149 0.17 -7.36 -12.16
C GLU A 149 0.35 -6.08 -11.34
N CYS A 150 -0.60 -5.14 -11.42
CA CYS A 150 -0.59 -3.88 -10.67
C CYS A 150 -0.50 -4.10 -9.16
N THR A 151 -1.26 -5.06 -8.66
CA THR A 151 -1.29 -5.41 -7.23
C THR A 151 0.04 -5.97 -6.76
N THR A 152 0.67 -6.83 -7.57
CA THR A 152 1.97 -7.44 -7.21
C THR A 152 3.06 -6.38 -7.10
N VAL A 153 3.06 -5.37 -7.97
CA VAL A 153 3.98 -4.23 -7.88
C VAL A 153 3.69 -3.37 -6.64
N THR A 154 2.42 -3.08 -6.37
CA THR A 154 2.01 -2.31 -5.18
C THR A 154 2.41 -3.01 -3.88
N LEU A 155 2.33 -4.35 -3.84
CA LEU A 155 2.84 -5.17 -2.75
C LEU A 155 4.36 -5.04 -2.63
N GLY A 156 5.08 -5.16 -3.77
CA GLY A 156 6.53 -5.07 -3.84
C GLY A 156 7.07 -3.73 -3.33
N ILE A 157 6.40 -2.62 -3.63
CA ILE A 157 6.77 -1.28 -3.15
C ILE A 157 6.83 -1.24 -1.62
N ALA A 158 5.78 -1.67 -0.93
CA ALA A 158 5.77 -1.66 0.54
C ALA A 158 6.77 -2.66 1.13
N ALA A 159 6.88 -3.85 0.54
CA ALA A 159 7.80 -4.89 1.00
C ALA A 159 9.27 -4.51 0.85
N HIS A 160 9.63 -3.75 -0.20
CA HIS A 160 11.00 -3.34 -0.46
C HIS A 160 11.55 -2.43 0.65
N HIS A 161 10.73 -1.53 1.19
CA HIS A 161 11.21 -0.50 2.12
C HIS A 161 11.04 -0.85 3.60
N ILE A 162 10.12 -1.74 3.96
CA ILE A 162 9.72 -1.94 5.37
C ILE A 162 10.88 -2.34 6.30
N TYR A 163 11.87 -3.08 5.79
CA TYR A 163 13.02 -3.51 6.59
C TYR A 163 14.02 -2.37 6.83
N SER A 164 14.12 -1.44 5.87
CA SER A 164 15.02 -0.28 5.90
C SER A 164 14.52 0.85 6.81
N ILE A 165 13.22 0.84 7.13
CA ILE A 165 12.58 1.81 8.04
C ILE A 165 12.91 1.47 9.49
N ASN A 166 13.40 2.49 10.21
CA ASN A 166 13.73 2.39 11.63
C ASN A 166 12.55 1.85 12.45
N GLN A 167 12.82 0.91 13.36
CA GLN A 167 11.76 0.27 14.15
C GLN A 167 10.99 1.24 15.06
N GLU A 168 11.57 2.39 15.40
CA GLU A 168 10.91 3.43 16.19
C GLU A 168 9.60 3.90 15.53
N PHE A 169 9.46 3.76 14.21
CA PHE A 169 8.22 4.01 13.47
C PHE A 169 7.28 2.80 13.45
N LEU A 170 7.04 2.19 14.61
CA LEU A 170 6.27 0.95 14.77
C LEU A 170 4.88 1.01 14.10
N GLU A 171 4.11 2.06 14.35
CA GLU A 171 2.74 2.20 13.85
C GLU A 171 2.69 2.22 12.32
N LEU A 172 3.65 2.94 11.73
CA LEU A 172 3.84 2.97 10.30
C LEU A 172 4.21 1.59 9.77
N LYS A 173 5.18 0.90 10.37
CA LYS A 173 5.57 -0.45 9.92
C LYS A 173 4.39 -1.42 10.02
N SER A 174 3.59 -1.32 11.08
CA SER A 174 2.35 -2.07 11.23
C SER A 174 1.34 -1.77 10.12
N TYR A 175 1.16 -0.49 9.74
CA TYR A 175 0.33 -0.11 8.60
C TYR A 175 0.86 -0.65 7.27
N LEU A 176 2.17 -0.54 6.99
CA LEU A 176 2.77 -1.09 5.76
C LEU A 176 2.59 -2.61 5.67
N CYS A 177 2.68 -3.33 6.80
CA CYS A 177 2.30 -4.74 6.86
C CYS A 177 0.83 -4.98 6.52
N ALA A 178 -0.08 -4.13 7.00
CA ALA A 178 -1.50 -4.20 6.65
C ALA A 178 -1.73 -3.93 5.16
N GLN A 179 -1.04 -2.94 4.58
CA GLN A 179 -1.04 -2.69 3.14
C GLN A 179 -0.55 -3.91 2.35
N ILE A 180 0.55 -4.55 2.77
CA ILE A 180 1.05 -5.78 2.13
C ILE A 180 0.00 -6.90 2.19
N LEU A 181 -0.67 -7.07 3.32
CA LEU A 181 -1.73 -8.07 3.47
C LEU A 181 -2.95 -7.76 2.61
N ASP A 182 -3.36 -6.50 2.50
CA ASP A 182 -4.43 -6.07 1.62
C ASP A 182 -4.10 -6.40 0.16
N GLN A 183 -2.89 -6.05 -0.31
CA GLN A 183 -2.44 -6.38 -1.67
C GLN A 183 -2.34 -7.90 -1.88
N ALA A 184 -1.90 -8.68 -0.89
CA ALA A 184 -1.87 -10.14 -1.00
C ALA A 184 -3.29 -10.73 -1.20
N ARG A 185 -4.32 -10.16 -0.58
CA ARG A 185 -5.72 -10.54 -0.81
C ARG A 185 -6.22 -10.14 -2.20
N HIS A 186 -5.76 -9.00 -2.71
CA HIS A 186 -6.10 -8.55 -4.07
C HIS A 186 -5.50 -9.52 -5.10
N VAL A 187 -4.24 -9.96 -4.93
CA VAL A 187 -3.63 -10.99 -5.79
C VAL A 187 -4.46 -12.28 -5.76
N ASP A 188 -4.84 -12.73 -4.56
CA ASP A 188 -5.65 -13.94 -4.37
C ASP A 188 -7.03 -13.82 -5.05
N VAL A 189 -7.76 -12.72 -4.83
CA VAL A 189 -9.12 -12.55 -5.36
C VAL A 189 -9.13 -12.41 -6.88
N PHE A 190 -8.19 -11.66 -7.47
CA PHE A 190 -8.13 -11.49 -8.92
C PHE A 190 -7.73 -12.79 -9.60
N ARG A 191 -6.78 -13.53 -9.03
CA ARG A 191 -6.41 -14.85 -9.52
C ARG A 191 -7.60 -15.81 -9.48
N LYS A 192 -8.31 -15.89 -8.35
CA LYS A 192 -9.51 -16.72 -8.22
C LYS A 192 -10.57 -16.33 -9.25
N ARG A 193 -10.84 -15.03 -9.39
CA ARG A 193 -11.86 -14.54 -10.32
C ARG A 193 -11.52 -14.85 -11.77
N ALA A 194 -10.26 -14.70 -12.19
CA ALA A 194 -9.82 -15.03 -13.54
C ALA A 194 -9.92 -16.54 -13.87
N LEU A 195 -9.76 -17.40 -12.86
CA LEU A 195 -9.81 -18.85 -13.02
C LEU A 195 -11.24 -19.42 -12.93
N LEU A 196 -12.13 -18.80 -12.15
CA LEU A 196 -13.44 -19.35 -11.80
C LEU A 196 -14.30 -19.72 -13.02
N GLY A 197 -14.38 -18.85 -14.02
CA GLY A 197 -15.17 -19.12 -15.23
C GLY A 197 -14.50 -20.05 -16.23
N GLY A 198 -13.31 -20.60 -15.93
CA GLY A 198 -12.61 -21.53 -16.82
C GLY A 198 -11.85 -20.86 -17.97
N HIS A 199 -11.81 -19.53 -18.03
CA HIS A 199 -11.11 -18.78 -19.09
C HIS A 199 -9.59 -18.68 -18.85
N GLY A 200 -9.13 -18.90 -17.62
CA GLY A 200 -7.72 -18.84 -17.25
C GLY A 200 -7.19 -17.40 -17.17
N LEU A 201 -5.96 -17.26 -16.64
CA LEU A 201 -5.21 -16.02 -16.80
C LEU A 201 -4.97 -15.74 -18.28
N LYS A 202 -4.96 -14.46 -18.64
CA LYS A 202 -4.82 -14.02 -20.02
C LYS A 202 -3.44 -13.40 -20.25
N ARG A 203 -3.34 -12.42 -21.15
CA ARG A 203 -2.06 -11.89 -21.62
C ARG A 203 -1.57 -10.79 -20.68
N ALA A 204 -0.29 -10.84 -20.32
CA ALA A 204 0.41 -9.72 -19.70
C ALA A 204 0.82 -8.70 -20.76
N SER A 205 0.67 -7.41 -20.46
CA SER A 205 0.98 -6.35 -21.42
C SER A 205 2.42 -5.91 -21.33
N VAL A 206 3.16 -5.89 -22.44
CA VAL A 206 4.53 -5.34 -22.48
C VAL A 206 4.56 -3.88 -22.02
N ALA A 207 3.56 -3.08 -22.42
CA ALA A 207 3.47 -1.67 -22.04
C ALA A 207 3.19 -1.50 -20.53
N ALA A 208 2.29 -2.32 -19.98
CA ALA A 208 2.01 -2.30 -18.54
C ALA A 208 3.21 -2.78 -17.73
N GLU A 209 3.84 -3.89 -18.12
CA GLU A 209 5.01 -4.44 -17.42
C GLU A 209 6.18 -3.46 -17.40
N GLN A 210 6.42 -2.72 -18.49
CA GLN A 210 7.43 -1.67 -18.52
C GLN A 210 7.09 -0.52 -17.55
N ALA A 211 5.84 -0.05 -17.56
CA ALA A 211 5.37 0.99 -16.64
C ALA A 211 5.46 0.55 -15.16
N LEU A 212 5.05 -0.69 -14.87
CA LEU A 212 5.10 -1.28 -13.54
C LEU A 212 6.54 -1.48 -13.05
N LYS A 213 7.45 -1.89 -13.93
CA LYS A 213 8.88 -1.97 -13.62
C LYS A 213 9.46 -0.61 -13.23
N GLU A 214 9.11 0.45 -13.95
CA GLU A 214 9.58 1.81 -13.66
C GLU A 214 9.11 2.29 -12.28
N LEU A 215 7.83 2.07 -11.95
CA LEU A 215 7.30 2.38 -10.61
C LEU A 215 8.00 1.58 -9.51
N LEU A 216 8.27 0.29 -9.74
CA LEU A 216 8.96 -0.58 -8.76
C LEU A 216 10.43 -0.21 -8.57
N SER A 217 11.04 0.47 -9.55
CA SER A 217 12.47 0.82 -9.54
C SER A 217 12.75 2.19 -8.89
N ALA A 218 11.76 2.81 -8.24
CA ALA A 218 11.95 4.06 -7.51
C ALA A 218 13.05 3.91 -6.44
N GLU A 219 13.97 4.87 -6.39
CA GLU A 219 15.19 4.77 -5.57
C GLU A 219 14.92 5.09 -4.10
N THR A 220 13.98 6.00 -3.85
CA THR A 220 13.63 6.45 -2.50
C THR A 220 12.23 5.99 -2.09
N TYR A 221 12.00 5.97 -0.78
CA TYR A 221 10.66 5.72 -0.25
C TYR A 221 9.65 6.76 -0.72
N ALA A 222 10.04 8.03 -0.73
CA ALA A 222 9.16 9.13 -1.10
C ALA A 222 8.68 9.01 -2.56
N GLU A 223 9.59 8.69 -3.48
CA GLU A 223 9.26 8.41 -4.88
C GLU A 223 8.36 7.18 -5.00
N SER A 224 8.71 6.10 -4.30
CA SER A 224 7.93 4.87 -4.25
C SER A 224 6.49 5.11 -3.76
N SER A 225 6.33 5.94 -2.72
CA SER A 225 5.03 6.29 -2.14
C SER A 225 4.22 7.19 -3.08
N VAL A 226 4.83 8.22 -3.67
CA VAL A 226 4.10 9.12 -4.58
C VAL A 226 3.73 8.44 -5.91
N GLY A 227 4.60 7.58 -6.45
CA GLY A 227 4.32 6.80 -7.66
C GLY A 227 3.31 5.68 -7.40
N GLY A 228 3.53 4.88 -6.35
CA GLY A 228 2.70 3.73 -6.01
C GLY A 228 1.39 4.09 -5.30
N ASN A 229 1.47 4.77 -4.15
CA ASN A 229 0.30 5.04 -3.31
C ASN A 229 -0.56 6.19 -3.82
N VAL A 230 0.04 7.23 -4.42
CA VAL A 230 -0.71 8.39 -4.91
C VAL A 230 -1.10 8.23 -6.37
N MET A 231 -0.14 8.08 -7.29
CA MET A 231 -0.46 8.03 -8.73
C MET A 231 -1.14 6.72 -9.13
N LEU A 232 -0.46 5.57 -8.99
CA LEU A 232 -1.03 4.26 -9.32
C LEU A 232 -2.26 3.95 -8.44
N GLY A 233 -2.16 4.25 -7.14
CA GLY A 233 -3.28 4.11 -6.20
C GLY A 233 -4.52 4.92 -6.63
N SER A 234 -4.36 6.16 -7.11
CA SER A 234 -5.50 6.96 -7.62
C SER A 234 -6.14 6.34 -8.85
N PHE A 235 -5.33 5.79 -9.77
CA PHE A 235 -5.82 5.06 -10.94
C PHE A 235 -6.63 3.82 -10.52
N LEU A 236 -6.06 2.97 -9.67
CA LEU A 236 -6.71 1.75 -9.20
C LEU A 236 -7.98 2.07 -8.39
N LEU A 237 -7.96 3.10 -7.56
CA LEU A 237 -9.13 3.55 -6.80
C LEU A 237 -10.28 3.94 -7.72
N GLY A 238 -10.01 4.75 -8.74
CA GLY A 238 -11.01 5.13 -9.74
C GLY A 238 -11.50 3.93 -10.53
N LEU A 239 -10.59 3.04 -10.94
CA LEU A 239 -10.89 1.85 -11.71
C LEU A 239 -11.79 0.88 -10.93
N TYR A 240 -11.49 0.60 -9.66
CA TYR A 240 -12.32 -0.26 -8.82
C TYR A 240 -13.70 0.33 -8.56
N ARG A 241 -13.80 1.67 -8.39
CA ARG A 241 -15.09 2.35 -8.26
C ARG A 241 -15.92 2.18 -9.54
N HIS A 242 -15.30 2.39 -10.69
CA HIS A 242 -15.93 2.21 -12.00
C HIS A 242 -16.40 0.77 -12.21
N LEU A 243 -15.53 -0.21 -11.95
CA LEU A 243 -15.83 -1.63 -12.10
C LEU A 243 -16.91 -2.11 -11.14
N ALA A 244 -16.96 -1.59 -9.91
CA ALA A 244 -18.05 -1.87 -8.99
C ALA A 244 -19.42 -1.38 -9.52
N ALA A 245 -19.42 -0.30 -10.32
CA ALA A 245 -20.63 0.28 -10.91
C ALA A 245 -21.08 -0.43 -12.19
N VAL A 246 -20.15 -0.95 -12.99
CA VAL A 246 -20.45 -1.65 -14.26
C VAL A 246 -20.32 -3.18 -14.15
N ALA A 247 -20.20 -3.71 -12.94
CA ALA A 247 -19.96 -5.13 -12.70
C ALA A 247 -21.03 -6.01 -13.37
N PRO A 248 -20.63 -7.09 -14.08
CA PRO A 248 -21.56 -7.95 -14.80
C PRO A 248 -22.34 -8.89 -13.87
N SER A 249 -21.95 -8.99 -12.59
CA SER A 249 -22.65 -9.76 -11.57
C SER A 249 -22.60 -9.08 -10.19
N PRO A 250 -23.52 -9.39 -9.26
CA PRO A 250 -23.44 -8.94 -7.87
C PRO A 250 -22.15 -9.38 -7.16
N THR A 251 -21.64 -10.57 -7.49
CA THR A 251 -20.37 -11.11 -6.99
C THR A 251 -19.20 -10.23 -7.40
N ASP A 252 -19.14 -9.83 -8.67
CA ASP A 252 -18.12 -8.92 -9.20
C ASP A 252 -18.23 -7.53 -8.54
N GLY A 253 -19.45 -7.01 -8.40
CA GLY A 253 -19.67 -5.74 -7.73
C GLY A 253 -19.20 -5.76 -6.27
N ARG A 254 -19.42 -6.87 -5.56
CA ARG A 254 -18.96 -7.06 -4.17
C ARG A 254 -17.43 -7.14 -4.10
N LEU A 255 -16.81 -7.90 -5.01
CA LEU A 255 -15.35 -7.98 -5.14
C LEU A 255 -14.75 -6.59 -5.29
N PHE A 256 -15.23 -5.80 -6.26
CA PHE A 256 -14.66 -4.47 -6.52
C PHE A 256 -14.89 -3.48 -5.38
N ARG A 257 -16.00 -3.58 -4.63
CA ARG A 257 -16.22 -2.75 -3.42
C ARG A 257 -15.24 -3.08 -2.29
N LEU A 258 -14.89 -4.35 -2.12
CA LEU A 258 -13.95 -4.78 -1.08
C LEU A 258 -12.52 -4.32 -1.40
N VAL A 259 -12.05 -4.51 -2.64
CA VAL A 259 -10.73 -3.99 -3.05
C VAL A 259 -10.68 -2.46 -3.08
N LEU A 260 -11.80 -1.80 -3.41
CA LEU A 260 -11.93 -0.34 -3.35
C LEU A 260 -11.71 0.19 -1.94
N GLN A 261 -12.29 -0.46 -0.92
CA GLN A 261 -12.12 -0.11 0.49
C GLN A 261 -10.65 -0.13 0.90
N ASP A 262 -9.93 -1.19 0.53
CA ASP A 262 -8.52 -1.35 0.88
C ASP A 262 -7.65 -0.32 0.13
N THR A 263 -7.95 -0.10 -1.14
CA THR A 263 -7.24 0.89 -1.98
C THR A 263 -7.49 2.32 -1.50
N ALA A 264 -8.68 2.61 -0.94
CA ALA A 264 -8.96 3.91 -0.34
C ALA A 264 -8.03 4.19 0.85
N ARG A 265 -7.73 3.19 1.69
CA ARG A 265 -6.74 3.34 2.76
C ARG A 265 -5.34 3.59 2.21
N LEU A 266 -4.94 2.86 1.18
CA LEU A 266 -3.63 3.01 0.52
C LEU A 266 -3.45 4.43 -0.04
N VAL A 267 -4.46 4.96 -0.73
CA VAL A 267 -4.43 6.34 -1.26
C VAL A 267 -4.47 7.37 -0.13
N ALA A 268 -5.28 7.15 0.91
CA ALA A 268 -5.35 8.05 2.06
C ALA A 268 -4.02 8.14 2.81
N TYR A 269 -3.29 7.03 2.92
CA TYR A 269 -1.93 7.02 3.43
C TYR A 269 -0.98 7.78 2.50
N GLY A 270 -0.98 7.47 1.20
CA GLY A 270 -0.09 8.13 0.23
C GLY A 270 -0.26 9.65 0.19
N SER A 271 -1.50 10.14 0.16
CA SER A 271 -1.80 11.57 0.19
C SER A 271 -1.39 12.22 1.50
N GLY A 272 -1.66 11.59 2.65
CA GLY A 272 -1.26 12.11 3.95
C GLY A 272 0.26 12.08 4.16
N ASN A 273 0.95 11.07 3.62
CA ASN A 273 2.41 11.00 3.65
C ASN A 273 3.05 12.09 2.79
N LEU A 274 2.54 12.33 1.58
CA LEU A 274 2.98 13.43 0.74
C LEU A 274 2.76 14.78 1.43
N GLN A 275 1.57 14.99 2.03
CA GLN A 275 1.25 16.20 2.77
C GLN A 275 2.21 16.44 3.95
N TYR A 276 2.43 15.40 4.76
CA TYR A 276 3.34 15.46 5.89
C TYR A 276 4.77 15.76 5.43
N GLN A 277 5.23 15.09 4.37
CA GLN A 277 6.56 15.31 3.82
C GLN A 277 6.75 16.75 3.34
N LEU A 278 5.81 17.29 2.56
CA LEU A 278 5.95 18.64 2.02
C LEU A 278 5.83 19.73 3.09
N ALA A 279 5.05 19.50 4.14
CA ALA A 279 4.96 20.40 5.29
C ALA A 279 6.28 20.49 6.08
N HIS A 280 7.03 19.39 6.18
CA HIS A 280 8.25 19.30 6.99
C HIS A 280 9.54 19.41 6.16
N GLN A 281 9.48 19.08 4.87
CA GLN A 281 10.60 19.05 3.93
C GLN A 281 10.23 19.71 2.59
N PRO A 282 9.87 21.01 2.59
CA PRO A 282 9.42 21.72 1.38
C PRO A 282 10.48 21.76 0.27
N GLN A 283 11.76 21.55 0.59
CA GLN A 283 12.84 21.44 -0.39
C GLN A 283 12.67 20.24 -1.36
N HIS A 284 11.83 19.24 -1.03
CA HIS A 284 11.56 18.07 -1.88
C HIS A 284 10.46 18.30 -2.92
N VAL A 285 9.79 19.46 -2.92
CA VAL A 285 8.71 19.77 -3.90
C VAL A 285 9.19 19.60 -5.34
N THR A 286 10.39 20.08 -5.65
CA THR A 286 10.94 20.02 -7.01
C THR A 286 11.22 18.57 -7.43
N SER A 287 11.94 17.81 -6.61
CA SER A 287 12.32 16.42 -6.94
C SER A 287 11.10 15.51 -7.04
N LEU A 288 10.09 15.68 -6.17
CA LEU A 288 8.85 14.90 -6.25
C LEU A 288 8.02 15.23 -7.49
N ASN A 289 8.01 16.50 -7.92
CA ASN A 289 7.38 16.87 -9.18
C ASN A 289 8.12 16.31 -10.39
N GLU A 290 9.45 16.30 -10.38
CA GLU A 290 10.28 15.70 -11.44
C GLU A 290 10.08 14.19 -11.54
N TYR A 291 10.05 13.50 -10.39
CA TYR A 291 9.71 12.09 -10.35
C TYR A 291 8.30 11.84 -10.89
N LEU A 292 7.30 12.63 -10.48
CA LEU A 292 5.93 12.49 -10.99
C LEU A 292 5.82 12.79 -12.50
N ASP A 293 6.62 13.69 -13.06
CA ASP A 293 6.66 13.90 -14.51
C ASP A 293 7.08 12.62 -15.25
N THR A 294 7.94 11.83 -14.62
CA THR A 294 8.33 10.50 -15.09
C THR A 294 7.23 9.48 -14.79
N ALA A 295 6.74 9.40 -13.56
CA ALA A 295 5.71 8.42 -13.19
C ALA A 295 4.42 8.58 -14.01
N GLU A 296 3.99 9.79 -14.36
CA GLU A 296 2.75 10.01 -15.13
C GLU A 296 2.78 9.38 -16.53
N HIS A 297 3.95 9.17 -17.16
CA HIS A 297 3.97 8.42 -18.43
C HIS A 297 3.79 6.91 -18.21
N CYS A 298 4.13 6.38 -17.04
CA CYS A 298 3.79 5.00 -16.66
C CYS A 298 2.27 4.81 -16.69
N LEU A 299 1.51 5.79 -16.17
CA LEU A 299 0.04 5.74 -16.22
C LEU A 299 -0.47 5.65 -17.67
N LEU A 300 0.15 6.36 -18.62
CA LEU A 300 -0.18 6.22 -20.05
C LEU A 300 0.11 4.83 -20.60
N GLY A 301 1.20 4.18 -20.16
CA GLY A 301 1.50 2.79 -20.49
C GLY A 301 0.44 1.81 -19.96
N LEU A 302 -0.07 2.06 -18.75
CA LEU A 302 -1.14 1.27 -18.13
C LEU A 302 -2.47 1.46 -18.87
N ILE A 303 -2.96 2.71 -18.97
CA ILE A 303 -4.26 3.02 -19.59
C ILE A 303 -4.23 2.92 -21.11
N GLY A 304 -3.06 2.88 -21.74
CA GLY A 304 -2.91 2.69 -23.18
C GLY A 304 -2.73 1.23 -23.58
N SER A 305 -2.51 0.32 -22.62
CA SER A 305 -2.37 -1.11 -22.90
C SER A 305 -3.68 -1.70 -23.41
N GLN A 306 -3.60 -2.50 -24.49
CA GLN A 306 -4.77 -3.16 -25.08
C GLN A 306 -5.39 -4.14 -24.07
N GLU A 307 -4.54 -4.83 -23.31
CA GLU A 307 -4.90 -5.78 -22.26
C GLU A 307 -5.64 -5.12 -21.08
N CYS A 308 -5.57 -3.79 -20.93
CA CYS A 308 -6.39 -3.04 -19.98
C CYS A 308 -7.62 -2.42 -20.65
N VAL A 309 -7.45 -1.70 -21.76
CA VAL A 309 -8.52 -0.89 -22.36
C VAL A 309 -9.62 -1.72 -23.01
N GLU A 310 -9.28 -2.73 -23.81
CA GLU A 310 -10.29 -3.52 -24.52
C GLU A 310 -11.24 -4.27 -23.57
N PRO A 311 -10.76 -5.03 -22.56
CA PRO A 311 -11.67 -5.67 -21.61
C PRO A 311 -12.46 -4.65 -20.79
N LEU A 312 -11.87 -3.49 -20.46
CA LEU A 312 -12.57 -2.44 -19.74
C LEU A 312 -13.71 -1.85 -20.59
N ILE A 313 -13.52 -1.66 -21.89
CA ILE A 313 -14.57 -1.25 -22.83
C ILE A 313 -15.68 -2.31 -22.90
N ILE A 314 -15.33 -3.58 -23.04
CA ILE A 314 -16.30 -4.69 -23.12
C ILE A 314 -17.15 -4.76 -21.84
N LEU A 315 -16.52 -4.71 -20.67
CA LEU A 315 -17.21 -4.73 -19.37
C LEU A 315 -18.08 -3.49 -19.17
N SER A 316 -17.56 -2.31 -19.52
CA SER A 316 -18.31 -1.05 -19.40
C SER A 316 -19.50 -0.98 -20.36
N GLY A 317 -19.38 -1.63 -21.53
CA GLY A 317 -20.38 -1.65 -22.58
C GLY A 317 -21.43 -2.77 -22.43
N GLY A 318 -21.11 -3.82 -21.68
CA GLY A 318 -21.99 -4.99 -21.53
C GLY A 318 -21.88 -6.02 -22.68
N GLY A 319 -20.85 -5.94 -23.52
CA GLY A 319 -20.60 -6.93 -24.57
C GLY A 319 -19.70 -6.46 -25.70
N THR A 320 -19.63 -7.25 -26.78
CA THR A 320 -18.72 -7.05 -27.93
C THR A 320 -19.41 -6.54 -29.20
N SER A 321 -20.73 -6.32 -29.17
CA SER A 321 -21.44 -5.70 -30.29
C SER A 321 -20.93 -4.27 -30.51
N ARG A 322 -21.09 -3.74 -31.72
CA ARG A 322 -20.68 -2.36 -32.04
C ARG A 322 -21.33 -1.32 -31.12
N GLU A 323 -22.59 -1.53 -30.75
CA GLU A 323 -23.31 -0.64 -29.83
C GLU A 323 -22.71 -0.71 -28.42
N HIS A 324 -22.47 -1.92 -27.90
CA HIS A 324 -21.85 -2.11 -26.59
C HIS A 324 -20.44 -1.51 -26.53
N THR A 325 -19.60 -1.74 -27.55
CA THR A 325 -18.22 -1.21 -27.55
C THR A 325 -18.18 0.31 -27.69
N GLN A 326 -19.12 0.92 -28.42
CA GLN A 326 -19.26 2.39 -28.46
C GLN A 326 -19.67 2.97 -27.10
N LEU A 327 -20.68 2.38 -26.45
CA LEU A 327 -21.11 2.78 -25.11
C LEU A 327 -19.99 2.58 -24.07
N GLY A 328 -19.28 1.45 -24.16
CA GLY A 328 -18.14 1.13 -23.32
C GLY A 328 -17.02 2.15 -23.48
N GLY A 329 -16.67 2.53 -24.71
CA GLY A 329 -15.67 3.56 -24.99
C GLY A 329 -16.01 4.92 -24.37
N GLN A 330 -17.28 5.35 -24.47
CA GLN A 330 -17.74 6.59 -23.84
C GLN A 330 -17.62 6.55 -22.32
N ARG A 331 -18.03 5.44 -21.69
CA ARG A 331 -17.95 5.23 -20.25
C ARG A 331 -16.50 5.21 -19.75
N VAL A 332 -15.61 4.54 -20.49
CA VAL A 332 -14.17 4.50 -20.17
C VAL A 332 -13.53 5.87 -20.31
N ALA A 333 -13.87 6.64 -21.35
CA ALA A 333 -13.40 8.01 -21.52
C ALA A 333 -13.81 8.89 -20.32
N GLN A 334 -15.09 8.84 -19.92
CA GLN A 334 -15.58 9.59 -18.76
C GLN A 334 -14.87 9.17 -17.45
N PHE A 335 -14.66 7.87 -17.26
CA PHE A 335 -13.88 7.35 -16.14
C PHE A 335 -12.46 7.92 -16.12
N LEU A 336 -11.72 7.85 -17.24
CA LEU A 336 -10.33 8.31 -17.32
C LEU A 336 -10.22 9.82 -17.05
N ALA A 337 -11.14 10.61 -17.61
CA ALA A 337 -11.20 12.05 -17.35
C ALA A 337 -11.41 12.36 -15.85
N THR A 338 -12.37 11.65 -15.23
CA THR A 338 -12.67 11.82 -13.79
C THR A 338 -11.50 11.39 -12.93
N MET A 339 -10.88 10.24 -13.23
CA MET A 339 -9.77 9.69 -12.48
C MET A 339 -8.54 10.61 -12.51
N VAL A 340 -8.20 11.18 -13.68
CA VAL A 340 -7.11 12.15 -13.78
C VAL A 340 -7.41 13.44 -13.01
N ALA A 341 -8.64 13.94 -13.07
CA ALA A 341 -9.03 15.12 -12.30
C ALA A 341 -8.89 14.88 -10.78
N GLU A 342 -9.40 13.75 -10.27
CA GLU A 342 -9.28 13.38 -8.86
C GLU A 342 -7.82 13.18 -8.42
N TYR A 343 -6.98 12.58 -9.27
CA TYR A 343 -5.54 12.44 -8.99
C TYR A 343 -4.86 13.81 -8.83
N LEU A 344 -5.11 14.74 -9.76
CA LEU A 344 -4.52 16.08 -9.71
C LEU A 344 -5.03 16.88 -8.49
N GLU A 345 -6.30 16.73 -8.13
CA GLU A 345 -6.86 17.33 -6.92
C GLU A 345 -6.19 16.79 -5.65
N ARG A 346 -5.91 15.48 -5.58
CA ARG A 346 -5.16 14.89 -4.46
C ARG A 346 -3.73 15.44 -4.38
N CYS A 347 -3.05 15.60 -5.50
CA CYS A 347 -1.72 16.23 -5.53
C CYS A 347 -1.76 17.68 -5.04
N GLU A 348 -2.75 18.46 -5.49
CA GLU A 348 -2.94 19.85 -5.08
C GLU A 348 -3.19 19.94 -3.56
N HIS A 349 -4.11 19.12 -3.04
CA HIS A 349 -4.44 19.09 -1.61
C HIS A 349 -3.25 18.65 -0.73
N ALA A 350 -2.42 17.74 -1.23
CA ALA A 350 -1.24 17.28 -0.53
C ALA A 350 -0.06 18.27 -0.58
N GLY A 351 -0.19 19.41 -1.28
CA GLY A 351 0.82 20.47 -1.29
C GLY A 351 1.72 20.52 -2.52
N LEU A 352 1.49 19.66 -3.54
CA LEU A 352 2.12 19.83 -4.86
C LEU A 352 1.34 20.86 -5.68
N THR A 353 1.31 22.09 -5.18
CA THR A 353 0.52 23.17 -5.76
C THR A 353 0.92 23.42 -7.21
N GLY A 354 -0.07 23.50 -8.08
CA GLY A 354 0.13 23.72 -9.50
C GLY A 354 0.47 22.46 -10.31
N ARG A 355 0.24 21.26 -9.74
CA ARG A 355 0.45 19.99 -10.46
C ARG A 355 -0.39 19.92 -11.74
N SER A 356 -1.61 20.45 -11.71
CA SER A 356 -2.52 20.44 -12.86
C SER A 356 -1.99 21.22 -14.08
N GLN A 357 -1.19 22.28 -13.88
CA GLN A 357 -0.56 23.02 -14.98
C GLN A 357 0.72 22.33 -15.49
N ARG A 358 1.39 21.53 -14.65
CA ARG A 358 2.62 20.80 -14.99
C ARG A 358 2.33 19.47 -15.67
N SER A 359 1.30 18.76 -15.22
CA SER A 359 0.94 17.43 -15.71
C SER A 359 0.63 17.43 -17.20
N ARG A 360 1.14 16.41 -17.90
CA ARG A 360 0.87 16.22 -19.34
C ARG A 360 -0.39 15.39 -19.57
N LEU A 361 -0.92 14.71 -18.55
CA LEU A 361 -2.07 13.81 -18.66
C LEU A 361 -3.31 14.49 -19.29
N PRO A 362 -3.74 15.70 -18.86
CA PRO A 362 -4.92 16.31 -19.46
C PRO A 362 -4.76 16.61 -20.95
N ARG A 363 -3.53 16.92 -21.39
CA ARG A 363 -3.24 17.13 -22.82
C ARG A 363 -3.33 15.82 -23.59
N TYR A 364 -2.80 14.73 -23.05
CA TYR A 364 -2.87 13.42 -23.70
C TYR A 364 -4.30 12.88 -23.78
N LEU A 365 -5.12 13.03 -22.73
CA LEU A 365 -6.53 12.66 -22.78
C LEU A 365 -7.26 13.38 -23.92
N ARG A 366 -7.05 14.70 -24.07
CA ARG A 366 -7.63 15.46 -25.20
C ARG A 366 -7.18 14.95 -26.57
N GLN A 367 -5.94 14.50 -26.71
CA GLN A 367 -5.43 13.91 -27.96
C GLN A 367 -6.10 12.57 -28.28
N LEU A 368 -6.56 11.84 -27.26
CA LEU A 368 -7.32 10.60 -27.40
C LEU A 368 -8.83 10.84 -27.63
N GLY A 369 -9.27 12.12 -27.68
CA GLY A 369 -10.68 12.48 -27.80
C GLY A 369 -11.47 12.29 -26.50
N ILE A 370 -10.79 12.30 -25.35
CA ILE A 370 -11.35 12.14 -24.00
C ILE A 370 -11.49 13.49 -23.31
#